data_AF-A0A7Y2LRK8-F1
#
_entry.id   AF-A0A7Y2LRK8-F1
#
_cell.length_a   1.000
_cell.length_b   1.000
_cell.length_c   1.000
_cell.angle_alpha   90.00
_cell.angle_beta   90.00
_cell.angle_gamma   90.00
#
_symmetry.space_group_name_H-M   'P 1'
#
loop_
_entity.id
_entity.type
_entity.pdbx_description
1 polymer ?
#
loop_
_entity_poly.entity_id
_entity_poly.type
_entity_poly.pdbx_seq_one_letter_code
_entity_poly.pdbx_strand_id
1 'polypeptide(L)'
;MFGKTQRGVSERPNKPKKPLIPAWLGTLVVILIVLSFAVALMLWKPWAPVQPKNQINSEHYQEDTNKDYRFYDLLPQQQVTPIPDQAVPETKNSETVVIVEAPEEKPTMNSETTEPSLETAEAPVAHQPSYILQVRSYADPDSADARRAEIILNGLSADVVKSVENGQTWYRVISGPYDSADAALIAQQTLQRSGIDSIVVKR
;
A
#
# COMPACT_ATOMS: atom_id res chain seq x y z
N MET A 1 58.73 -5.49 -87.47
CA MET A 1 58.23 -5.80 -86.11
C MET A 1 57.81 -4.51 -85.43
N PHE A 2 56.53 -4.10 -85.46
CA PHE A 2 56.01 -3.08 -84.54
C PHE A 2 54.52 -3.37 -84.26
N GLY A 3 54.20 -3.44 -82.96
CA GLY A 3 52.98 -4.04 -82.41
C GLY A 3 51.73 -3.19 -82.55
N LYS A 4 50.58 -3.88 -82.55
CA LYS A 4 49.24 -3.29 -82.51
C LYS A 4 48.95 -2.88 -81.06
N THR A 5 48.77 -1.58 -80.80
CA THR A 5 48.27 -1.09 -79.52
C THR A 5 46.76 -1.34 -79.43
N GLN A 6 46.35 -2.06 -78.39
CA GLN A 6 44.95 -2.36 -78.08
C GLN A 6 44.28 -1.08 -77.55
N ARG A 7 43.46 -0.44 -78.39
CA ARG A 7 42.67 0.73 -78.00
C ARG A 7 41.63 0.30 -76.96
N GLY A 8 41.74 0.85 -75.76
CA GLY A 8 40.83 0.61 -74.64
C GLY A 8 39.38 0.96 -74.99
N VAL A 9 38.46 0.13 -74.51
CA VAL A 9 37.02 0.33 -74.59
C VAL A 9 36.65 1.49 -73.67
N SER A 10 36.12 2.57 -74.24
CA SER A 10 35.50 3.63 -73.46
C SER A 10 34.18 3.10 -72.90
N GLU A 11 34.12 2.91 -71.59
CA GLU A 11 32.86 2.72 -70.89
C GLU A 11 32.03 4.00 -71.05
N ARG A 12 30.79 3.84 -71.54
CA ARG A 12 29.87 4.95 -71.79
C ARG A 12 29.32 5.38 -70.43
N PRO A 13 29.28 6.68 -70.09
CA PRO A 13 28.71 7.13 -68.82
C PRO A 13 27.21 6.80 -68.79
N ASN A 14 26.82 5.97 -67.82
CA ASN A 14 25.44 5.56 -67.61
C ASN A 14 24.63 6.77 -67.13
N LYS A 15 23.62 7.19 -67.90
CA LYS A 15 22.78 8.35 -67.55
C LYS A 15 21.73 7.90 -66.52
N PRO A 16 21.62 8.55 -65.35
CA PRO A 16 20.65 8.14 -64.35
C PRO A 16 19.22 8.31 -64.90
N LYS A 17 18.42 7.26 -64.79
CA LYS A 17 17.00 7.27 -65.18
C LYS A 17 16.26 8.23 -64.25
N LYS A 18 15.57 9.24 -64.82
CA LYS A 18 14.72 10.16 -64.05
C LYS A 18 13.59 9.36 -63.40
N PRO A 19 13.32 9.51 -62.09
CA PRO A 19 12.24 8.80 -61.43
C PRO A 19 10.90 9.27 -62.03
N LEU A 20 10.03 8.31 -62.36
CA LEU A 20 8.69 8.57 -62.90
C LEU A 20 7.75 9.24 -61.90
N ILE A 21 8.12 9.25 -60.61
CA ILE A 21 7.35 9.87 -59.54
C ILE A 21 8.06 11.17 -59.16
N PRO A 22 7.37 12.31 -59.22
CA PRO A 22 7.99 13.57 -58.85
C PRO A 22 8.25 13.62 -57.34
N ALA A 23 9.39 14.17 -56.94
CA ALA A 23 9.83 14.18 -55.54
C ALA A 23 8.83 14.84 -54.56
N TRP A 24 7.96 15.73 -55.04
CA TRP A 24 6.90 16.37 -54.25
C TRP A 24 5.76 15.41 -53.86
N LEU A 25 5.61 14.26 -54.53
CA LEU A 25 4.60 13.28 -54.15
C LEU A 25 4.96 12.61 -52.83
N GLY A 26 6.25 12.36 -52.59
CA GLY A 26 6.74 11.80 -51.33
C GLY A 26 6.50 12.75 -50.15
N THR A 27 6.70 14.06 -50.35
CA THR A 27 6.46 15.06 -49.29
C THR A 27 4.97 15.17 -48.94
N LEU A 28 4.09 15.05 -49.94
CA LEU A 28 2.63 15.04 -49.73
C LEU A 28 2.20 13.82 -48.90
N VAL A 29 2.73 12.63 -49.21
CA VAL A 29 2.42 11.40 -48.46
C VAL A 29 2.89 11.49 -47.01
N VAL A 30 4.09 12.03 -46.76
CA VAL A 30 4.59 12.22 -45.38
C VAL A 30 3.72 13.22 -44.61
N ILE A 31 3.34 14.35 -45.23
CA ILE A 31 2.41 15.32 -44.63
C ILE A 31 1.06 14.69 -44.30
N LEU A 32 0.52 13.85 -45.17
CA LEU A 32 -0.76 13.17 -44.95
C LEU A 32 -0.67 12.19 -43.78
N ILE A 33 0.43 11.44 -43.67
CA ILE A 33 0.66 10.53 -42.54
C ILE A 33 0.75 11.30 -41.21
N VAL A 34 1.48 12.41 -41.18
CA VAL A 34 1.60 13.25 -39.96
C VAL A 34 0.25 13.85 -39.57
N LEU A 35 -0.51 14.38 -40.53
CA LEU A 35 -1.84 14.94 -40.29
C LEU A 35 -2.81 13.87 -39.78
N SER A 36 -2.79 12.68 -40.38
CA SER A 36 -3.60 11.53 -39.96
C SER A 36 -3.27 11.10 -38.53
N PHE A 37 -1.99 11.04 -38.17
CA PHE A 37 -1.57 10.69 -36.81
C PHE A 37 -1.99 11.75 -35.78
N ALA A 38 -1.89 13.04 -36.12
CA ALA A 38 -2.36 14.12 -35.25
C ALA A 38 -3.87 14.05 -34.98
N VAL A 39 -4.68 13.76 -36.01
CA VAL A 39 -6.13 13.56 -35.87
C VAL A 39 -6.42 12.31 -35.03
N ALA A 40 -5.70 11.21 -35.24
CA ALA A 40 -5.86 9.98 -34.45
C ALA A 40 -5.58 10.23 -32.95
N LEU A 41 -4.53 10.97 -32.60
CA LEU A 41 -4.24 11.36 -31.22
C LEU A 41 -5.33 12.26 -30.62
N MET A 42 -5.89 13.17 -31.42
CA MET A 42 -6.96 14.07 -30.97
C MET A 42 -8.26 13.31 -30.67
N LEU A 43 -8.61 12.31 -31.48
CA LEU A 43 -9.77 11.46 -31.21
C LEU A 43 -9.53 10.49 -30.05
N TRP A 44 -8.29 10.05 -29.82
CA TRP A 44 -7.98 9.10 -28.75
C TRP A 44 -7.92 9.73 -27.35
N LYS A 45 -7.92 11.05 -27.18
CA LYS A 45 -8.03 11.73 -25.87
C LYS A 45 -7.28 11.06 -24.69
N PRO A 46 -6.01 10.58 -24.82
CA PRO A 46 -5.35 9.85 -23.74
C PRO A 46 -5.00 10.74 -22.53
N TRP A 47 -5.13 12.07 -22.68
CA TRP A 47 -4.84 13.05 -21.63
C TRP A 47 -6.09 13.57 -20.90
N ALA A 48 -7.30 13.07 -21.20
CA ALA A 48 -8.48 13.54 -20.47
C ALA A 48 -8.32 13.28 -18.95
N PRO A 49 -8.24 14.33 -18.09
CA PRO A 49 -8.12 14.12 -16.66
C PRO A 49 -9.37 13.39 -16.19
N VAL A 50 -9.17 12.27 -15.49
CA VAL A 50 -10.25 11.55 -14.81
C VAL A 50 -10.91 12.51 -13.82
N GLN A 51 -12.13 12.93 -14.12
CA GLN A 51 -12.93 13.74 -13.21
C GLN A 51 -13.15 12.90 -11.94
N PRO A 52 -12.65 13.32 -10.75
CA PRO A 52 -12.96 12.63 -9.53
C PRO A 52 -14.47 12.77 -9.32
N LYS A 53 -15.22 11.70 -9.50
CA LYS A 53 -16.64 11.64 -9.16
C LYS A 53 -16.79 11.53 -7.65
N ASN A 54 -16.36 12.57 -6.93
CA ASN A 54 -16.72 12.81 -5.53
C ASN A 54 -18.12 13.44 -5.44
N GLN A 55 -19.07 12.90 -6.19
CA GLN A 55 -20.49 13.22 -6.01
C GLN A 55 -21.09 12.14 -5.12
N ILE A 56 -20.62 12.12 -3.86
CA ILE A 56 -21.45 11.64 -2.78
C ILE A 56 -22.54 12.72 -2.68
N ASN A 57 -23.75 12.39 -3.13
CA ASN A 57 -24.94 13.15 -2.78
C ASN A 57 -25.18 12.94 -1.29
N SER A 58 -24.39 13.61 -0.45
CA SER A 58 -24.69 13.75 0.96
C SER A 58 -25.76 14.83 1.05
N GLU A 59 -27.02 14.41 0.90
CA GLU A 59 -28.14 15.18 1.39
C GLU A 59 -27.87 15.52 2.86
N HIS A 60 -27.71 16.83 3.12
CA HIS A 60 -27.95 17.51 4.38
C HIS A 60 -27.55 16.76 5.67
N TYR A 61 -26.40 17.13 6.22
CA TYR A 61 -26.31 17.34 7.66
C TYR A 61 -26.15 18.83 7.91
N GLN A 62 -27.29 19.48 8.09
CA GLN A 62 -27.33 20.73 8.85
C GLN A 62 -26.84 20.38 10.25
N GLU A 63 -25.77 21.05 10.64
CA GLU A 63 -25.17 20.97 11.95
C GLU A 63 -26.13 21.63 12.97
N ASP A 64 -27.09 20.85 13.47
CA ASP A 64 -27.93 21.21 14.59
C ASP A 64 -27.11 21.10 15.86
N THR A 65 -26.49 22.22 16.22
CA THR A 65 -25.79 22.39 17.48
C THR A 65 -26.76 22.16 18.64
N ASN A 66 -26.46 21.13 19.44
CA ASN A 66 -26.83 21.01 20.86
C ASN A 66 -28.31 20.62 21.15
N LYS A 67 -28.53 19.36 21.62
CA LYS A 67 -29.51 18.89 22.66
C LYS A 67 -30.23 17.56 22.39
N ASP A 68 -29.51 16.48 22.07
CA ASP A 68 -30.10 15.14 22.18
C ASP A 68 -29.13 14.15 22.86
N TYR A 69 -28.74 14.47 24.09
CA TYR A 69 -28.17 13.48 25.02
C TYR A 69 -29.27 12.53 25.51
N ARG A 70 -29.71 11.59 24.66
CA ARG A 70 -30.66 10.50 24.99
C ARG A 70 -30.03 9.38 25.84
N PHE A 71 -28.78 9.56 26.28
CA PHE A 71 -27.99 8.50 26.91
C PHE A 71 -28.45 8.16 28.34
N TYR A 72 -28.98 9.14 29.08
CA TYR A 72 -29.47 8.92 30.45
C TYR A 72 -30.90 8.34 30.50
N ASP A 73 -31.64 8.39 29.39
CA ASP A 73 -32.97 7.77 29.29
C ASP A 73 -32.91 6.24 29.08
N LEU A 74 -31.71 5.68 28.85
CA LEU A 74 -31.49 4.27 28.51
C LEU A 74 -30.70 3.50 29.58
N LEU A 75 -30.60 4.01 30.80
CA LEU A 75 -30.10 3.24 31.93
C LEU A 75 -31.27 2.52 32.61
N PRO A 76 -31.50 1.22 32.35
CA PRO A 76 -32.51 0.48 33.11
C PRO A 76 -32.10 0.47 34.59
N GLN A 77 -32.95 1.06 35.43
CA GLN A 77 -32.87 0.95 36.88
C GLN A 77 -33.25 -0.48 37.27
N GLN A 78 -32.29 -1.40 37.21
CA GLN A 78 -32.49 -2.78 37.62
C GLN A 78 -32.60 -2.83 39.16
N GLN A 79 -33.82 -2.98 39.67
CA GLN A 79 -34.08 -3.19 41.09
C GLN A 79 -33.50 -4.53 41.54
N VAL A 80 -32.58 -4.46 42.51
CA VAL A 80 -32.07 -5.63 43.24
C VAL A 80 -33.08 -5.96 44.33
N THR A 81 -33.78 -7.10 44.20
CA THR A 81 -34.59 -7.67 45.28
C THR A 81 -33.73 -7.97 46.50
N PRO A 82 -34.12 -7.54 47.72
CA PRO A 82 -33.40 -7.92 48.93
C PRO A 82 -33.57 -9.42 49.18
N ILE A 83 -32.46 -10.08 49.47
CA ILE A 83 -32.41 -11.46 49.93
C ILE A 83 -33.02 -11.48 51.34
N PRO A 84 -33.97 -12.37 51.66
CA PRO A 84 -34.50 -12.46 53.02
C PRO A 84 -33.43 -13.01 53.98
N ASP A 85 -33.09 -12.22 55.00
CA ASP A 85 -32.33 -12.65 56.17
C ASP A 85 -33.17 -13.61 57.01
N GLN A 86 -33.02 -14.92 56.79
CA GLN A 86 -33.38 -15.89 57.83
C GLN A 86 -32.65 -17.23 57.67
N ALA A 87 -31.53 -17.37 58.40
CA ALA A 87 -31.23 -18.49 59.31
C ALA A 87 -29.71 -18.59 59.55
N VAL A 88 -29.26 -17.94 60.63
CA VAL A 88 -27.99 -18.26 61.30
C VAL A 88 -28.17 -19.61 62.01
N PRO A 89 -27.15 -20.49 61.98
CA PRO A 89 -26.76 -21.13 63.24
C PRO A 89 -25.30 -20.82 63.57
N GLU A 90 -25.13 -20.41 64.83
CA GLU A 90 -23.86 -20.27 65.53
C GLU A 90 -23.07 -21.58 65.50
N THR A 91 -21.79 -21.53 65.16
CA THR A 91 -20.78 -22.35 65.84
C THR A 91 -19.51 -21.55 66.06
N LYS A 92 -19.32 -21.27 67.33
CA LYS A 92 -18.17 -20.69 68.02
C LYS A 92 -16.97 -21.64 67.92
N ASN A 93 -15.83 -21.16 67.41
CA ASN A 93 -14.54 -21.54 67.96
C ASN A 93 -13.49 -20.46 67.67
N SER A 94 -13.12 -19.76 68.73
CA SER A 94 -11.95 -18.90 68.79
C SER A 94 -10.71 -19.75 69.15
N GLU A 95 -9.54 -19.13 68.98
CA GLU A 95 -8.21 -19.52 69.50
C GLU A 95 -7.46 -20.47 68.54
N THR A 96 -6.27 -20.14 68.01
CA THR A 96 -5.11 -19.64 68.74
C THR A 96 -4.07 -19.01 67.79
N VAL A 97 -3.43 -17.95 68.26
CA VAL A 97 -2.27 -17.23 67.73
C VAL A 97 -1.04 -18.14 67.57
N VAL A 98 -0.28 -18.06 66.46
CA VAL A 98 1.20 -18.12 66.48
C VAL A 98 1.77 -17.19 65.40
N ILE A 99 2.60 -16.26 65.88
CA ILE A 99 3.43 -15.30 65.15
C ILE A 99 4.81 -15.93 64.93
N VAL A 100 5.38 -15.80 63.72
CA VAL A 100 6.84 -15.78 63.42
C VAL A 100 6.97 -14.92 62.15
N GLU A 101 7.19 -13.60 62.22
CA GLU A 101 8.44 -12.85 62.43
C GLU A 101 9.57 -13.07 61.40
N ALA A 102 9.58 -12.16 60.39
CA ALA A 102 10.70 -11.48 59.69
C ALA A 102 11.64 -12.25 58.73
N PRO A 103 12.39 -11.59 57.79
CA PRO A 103 12.44 -10.15 57.44
C PRO A 103 12.40 -9.77 55.92
N GLU A 104 11.98 -8.52 55.71
CA GLU A 104 12.28 -7.50 54.67
C GLU A 104 12.95 -7.85 53.32
N GLU A 105 12.29 -7.42 52.24
CA GLU A 105 12.95 -6.62 51.19
C GLU A 105 11.97 -5.55 50.67
N LYS A 106 12.26 -4.28 50.99
CA LYS A 106 11.62 -3.08 50.43
C LYS A 106 12.26 -2.79 49.06
N PRO A 107 11.53 -2.11 48.16
CA PRO A 107 11.93 -0.72 47.99
C PRO A 107 10.76 0.25 48.07
N THR A 108 11.09 1.29 48.82
CA THR A 108 10.44 2.55 49.12
C THR A 108 9.87 3.25 47.89
N MET A 109 8.65 3.75 48.06
CA MET A 109 8.08 4.86 47.31
C MET A 109 9.02 6.06 47.36
N ASN A 110 9.36 6.61 46.19
CA ASN A 110 9.61 8.03 46.03
C ASN A 110 8.58 8.56 45.05
N SER A 111 7.57 9.26 45.56
CA SER A 111 6.77 10.21 44.80
C SER A 111 7.18 11.60 45.25
N GLU A 112 8.00 12.27 44.44
CA GLU A 112 8.05 13.72 44.36
C GLU A 112 7.89 14.09 42.88
N THR A 113 6.75 14.71 42.60
CA THR A 113 6.41 15.65 41.54
C THR A 113 7.51 15.98 40.52
N THR A 114 7.28 15.66 39.25
CA THR A 114 7.60 16.52 38.09
C THR A 114 6.79 16.05 36.87
N GLU A 115 5.85 16.89 36.43
CA GLU A 115 5.16 16.85 35.13
C GLU A 115 6.09 17.42 34.03
N PRO A 116 5.83 17.21 32.74
CA PRO A 116 6.31 16.11 31.91
C PRO A 116 7.44 16.53 30.94
N SER A 117 8.43 15.67 30.71
CA SER A 117 9.17 15.68 29.45
C SER A 117 9.30 14.23 28.98
N LEU A 118 8.39 13.82 28.10
CA LEU A 118 8.46 12.56 27.38
C LEU A 118 9.49 12.71 26.26
N GLU A 119 10.77 12.75 26.62
CA GLU A 119 11.80 12.18 25.76
C GLU A 119 11.95 10.72 26.18
N THR A 120 11.05 9.88 25.66
CA THR A 120 11.35 8.45 25.51
C THR A 120 12.52 8.37 24.55
N ALA A 121 13.72 8.34 25.12
CA ALA A 121 14.87 7.76 24.47
C ALA A 121 14.54 6.28 24.25
N GLU A 122 13.99 5.98 23.08
CA GLU A 122 13.80 4.63 22.58
C GLU A 122 15.20 3.99 22.55
N ALA A 123 15.47 3.11 23.52
CA ALA A 123 16.62 2.22 23.44
C ALA A 123 16.60 1.59 22.04
N PRO A 124 17.73 1.49 21.33
CA PRO A 124 17.74 0.92 20.00
C PRO A 124 17.40 -0.56 20.15
N VAL A 125 16.11 -0.89 20.00
CA VAL A 125 15.67 -2.25 19.81
C VAL A 125 16.45 -2.70 18.60
N ALA A 126 17.31 -3.70 18.76
CA ALA A 126 18.05 -4.26 17.64
C ALA A 126 17.02 -4.71 16.60
N HIS A 127 16.82 -3.91 15.57
CA HIS A 127 15.87 -4.21 14.51
C HIS A 127 16.45 -5.40 13.76
N GLN A 128 15.95 -6.59 14.08
CA GLN A 128 16.21 -7.78 13.29
C GLN A 128 15.84 -7.44 11.84
N PRO A 129 16.69 -7.76 10.86
CA PRO A 129 16.39 -7.45 9.46
C PRO A 129 15.07 -8.11 9.08
N SER A 130 14.07 -7.31 8.71
CA SER A 130 12.78 -7.82 8.25
C SER A 130 12.70 -7.70 6.74
N TYR A 131 12.19 -8.73 6.09
CA TYR A 131 12.03 -8.78 4.64
C TYR A 131 10.55 -8.62 4.31
N ILE A 132 10.24 -7.87 3.26
CA ILE A 132 8.87 -7.71 2.77
C ILE A 132 8.81 -8.07 1.30
N LEU A 133 7.63 -8.48 0.85
CA LEU A 133 7.38 -8.73 -0.57
C LEU A 133 6.53 -7.60 -1.13
N GLN A 134 7.11 -6.74 -1.94
CA GLN A 134 6.37 -5.71 -2.65
C GLN A 134 5.80 -6.27 -3.94
N VAL A 135 4.48 -6.26 -4.06
CA VAL A 135 3.76 -6.85 -5.20
C VAL A 135 3.58 -5.80 -6.29
N ARG A 136 2.69 -4.84 -6.05
CA ARG A 136 2.40 -3.75 -6.99
C ARG A 136 1.80 -2.54 -6.27
N SER A 137 1.95 -1.37 -6.88
CA SER A 137 1.29 -0.13 -6.47
C SER A 137 0.11 0.16 -7.38
N TYR A 138 -1.03 0.52 -6.80
CA TYR A 138 -2.26 0.85 -7.52
C TYR A 138 -2.66 2.30 -7.25
N ALA A 139 -3.30 2.95 -8.22
CA ALA A 139 -3.86 4.29 -8.02
C ALA A 139 -5.23 4.25 -7.31
N ASP A 140 -5.92 3.11 -7.43
CA ASP A 140 -7.26 2.87 -6.91
C ASP A 140 -7.22 1.92 -5.70
N PRO A 141 -7.89 2.25 -4.59
CA PRO A 141 -7.86 1.44 -3.37
C PRO A 141 -8.52 0.07 -3.54
N ASP A 142 -9.62 -0.03 -4.30
CA ASP A 142 -10.35 -1.29 -4.48
C ASP A 142 -9.51 -2.31 -5.26
N SER A 143 -8.76 -1.85 -6.27
CA SER A 143 -7.84 -2.70 -7.01
C SER A 143 -6.67 -3.21 -6.16
N ALA A 144 -6.20 -2.42 -5.19
CA ALA A 144 -5.20 -2.86 -4.22
C ALA A 144 -5.79 -3.87 -3.23
N ASP A 145 -7.03 -3.65 -2.78
CA ASP A 145 -7.75 -4.53 -1.86
C ASP A 145 -8.03 -5.91 -2.49
N ALA A 146 -8.46 -5.93 -3.75
CA ALA A 146 -8.65 -7.15 -4.51
C ALA A 146 -7.35 -7.97 -4.61
N ARG A 147 -6.22 -7.31 -4.90
CA ARG A 147 -4.91 -7.97 -4.92
C ARG A 147 -4.50 -8.47 -3.53
N ARG A 148 -4.77 -7.71 -2.46
CA ARG A 148 -4.54 -8.14 -1.07
C ARG A 148 -5.31 -9.42 -0.79
N ALA A 149 -6.59 -9.47 -1.16
CA ALA A 149 -7.43 -10.65 -0.98
C ALA A 149 -6.86 -11.87 -1.72
N GLU A 150 -6.44 -11.72 -2.97
CA GLU A 150 -5.80 -12.82 -3.72
C GLU A 150 -4.56 -13.36 -3.01
N ILE A 151 -3.72 -12.50 -2.45
CA ILE A 151 -2.52 -12.92 -1.69
C ILE A 151 -2.91 -13.70 -0.43
N ILE A 152 -3.93 -13.21 0.30
CA ILE A 152 -4.46 -13.88 1.50
C ILE A 152 -5.04 -15.25 1.15
N LEU A 153 -5.73 -15.38 0.01
CA LEU A 153 -6.27 -16.66 -0.47
C LEU A 153 -5.18 -17.67 -0.83
N ASN A 154 -3.97 -17.20 -1.18
CA ASN A 154 -2.79 -18.04 -1.37
C ASN A 154 -2.09 -18.41 -0.04
N GLY A 155 -2.68 -18.04 1.10
CA GLY A 155 -2.17 -18.37 2.44
C GLY A 155 -1.06 -17.45 2.94
N LEU A 156 -0.87 -16.28 2.30
CA LEU A 156 0.16 -15.31 2.68
C LEU A 156 -0.48 -14.04 3.25
N SER A 157 0.13 -13.45 4.28
CA SER A 157 -0.32 -12.18 4.82
C SER A 157 -0.04 -11.04 3.84
N ALA A 158 -0.99 -10.11 3.68
CA ALA A 158 -0.81 -8.91 2.86
C ALA A 158 -1.48 -7.68 3.48
N ASP A 159 -0.89 -6.52 3.19
CA ASP A 159 -1.30 -5.20 3.64
C ASP A 159 -1.27 -4.21 2.46
N VAL A 160 -2.05 -3.13 2.56
CA VAL A 160 -2.10 -2.04 1.58
C VAL A 160 -1.64 -0.76 2.25
N VAL A 161 -0.43 -0.33 1.91
CA VAL A 161 0.16 0.89 2.44
C VAL A 161 -0.12 2.07 1.51
N LYS A 162 -0.79 3.09 2.03
CA LYS A 162 -0.97 4.36 1.33
C LYS A 162 0.34 5.16 1.31
N SER A 163 0.78 5.56 0.13
CA SER A 163 1.97 6.38 -0.08
C SER A 163 1.67 7.51 -1.04
N VAL A 164 2.22 8.71 -0.80
CA VAL A 164 2.08 9.85 -1.70
C VAL A 164 3.42 10.11 -2.35
N GLU A 165 3.46 10.01 -3.69
CA GLU A 165 4.68 10.16 -4.48
C GLU A 165 4.39 11.11 -5.63
N ASN A 166 5.17 12.19 -5.74
CA ASN A 166 4.96 13.27 -6.73
C ASN A 166 3.55 13.90 -6.68
N GLY A 167 2.94 13.97 -5.50
CA GLY A 167 1.57 14.50 -5.32
C GLY A 167 0.44 13.54 -5.72
N GLN A 168 0.76 12.35 -6.23
CA GLN A 168 -0.20 11.29 -6.51
C GLN A 168 -0.27 10.30 -5.33
N THR A 169 -1.49 9.92 -4.94
CA THR A 169 -1.70 8.85 -3.96
C THR A 169 -1.60 7.49 -4.64
N TRP A 170 -0.82 6.60 -4.03
CA TRP A 170 -0.64 5.21 -4.41
C TRP A 170 -0.98 4.28 -3.24
N TYR A 171 -1.52 3.12 -3.56
CA TYR A 171 -1.85 2.04 -2.66
C TYR A 171 -0.91 0.88 -2.95
N ARG A 172 0.13 0.73 -2.13
CA ARG A 172 1.19 -0.27 -2.31
C ARG A 172 0.79 -1.56 -1.62
N VAL A 173 0.65 -2.65 -2.38
CA VAL A 173 0.35 -3.98 -1.84
C VAL A 173 1.67 -4.64 -1.45
N ILE A 174 1.77 -4.99 -0.17
CA ILE A 174 2.96 -5.58 0.43
C ILE A 174 2.53 -6.87 1.15
N SER A 175 3.35 -7.91 1.07
CA SER A 175 3.15 -9.15 1.79
C SER A 175 4.21 -9.34 2.87
N GLY A 176 3.77 -9.74 4.06
CA GLY A 176 4.61 -10.02 5.22
C GLY A 176 5.34 -8.79 5.81
N PRO A 177 5.80 -8.95 7.05
CA PRO A 177 7.24 -9.05 7.28
C PRO A 177 7.65 -10.53 7.44
N TYR A 178 8.81 -10.88 6.89
CA TYR A 178 9.44 -12.19 6.94
C TYR A 178 10.77 -12.08 7.68
N ASP A 179 11.05 -13.04 8.57
CA ASP A 179 12.22 -13.00 9.47
C ASP A 179 13.54 -13.36 8.78
N SER A 180 13.49 -13.93 7.57
CA SER A 180 14.67 -14.31 6.80
C SER A 180 14.45 -14.14 5.29
N ALA A 181 15.57 -14.01 4.55
CA ALA A 181 15.54 -13.95 3.10
C ALA A 181 14.96 -15.23 2.48
N ASP A 182 15.24 -16.40 3.07
CA ASP A 182 14.70 -17.68 2.60
C ASP A 182 13.18 -17.77 2.76
N ALA A 183 12.64 -17.28 3.89
CA ALA A 183 11.19 -17.21 4.10
C ALA A 183 10.52 -16.29 3.06
N ALA A 184 11.14 -15.14 2.77
CA ALA A 184 10.69 -14.22 1.74
C ALA A 184 10.71 -14.85 0.33
N LEU A 185 11.76 -15.62 0.00
CA LEU A 185 11.86 -16.33 -1.28
C LEU A 185 10.80 -17.42 -1.43
N ILE A 186 10.53 -18.19 -0.38
CA ILE A 186 9.46 -19.20 -0.38
C ILE A 186 8.10 -18.54 -0.61
N ALA A 187 7.81 -17.45 0.09
CA ALA A 187 6.58 -16.68 -0.12
C ALA A 187 6.49 -16.12 -1.55
N GLN A 188 7.60 -15.64 -2.11
CA GLN A 188 7.66 -15.12 -3.47
C GLN A 188 7.30 -16.22 -4.49
N GLN A 189 7.86 -17.42 -4.32
CA GLN A 189 7.54 -18.56 -5.17
C GLN A 189 6.07 -18.95 -5.08
N THR A 190 5.47 -18.91 -3.89
CA THR A 190 4.03 -19.15 -3.71
C THR A 190 3.19 -18.14 -4.49
N LEU A 191 3.52 -16.85 -4.42
CA LEU A 191 2.84 -15.81 -5.22
C LEU A 191 3.02 -16.02 -6.72
N GLN A 192 4.24 -16.33 -7.17
CA GLN A 192 4.52 -16.57 -8.59
C GLN A 192 3.72 -17.76 -9.15
N ARG A 193 3.53 -18.84 -8.37
CA ARG A 193 2.69 -19.98 -8.75
C ARG A 193 1.23 -19.60 -8.97
N SER A 194 0.76 -18.56 -8.28
CA SER A 194 -0.57 -17.98 -8.46
C SER A 194 -0.65 -16.90 -9.55
N GLY A 195 0.46 -16.65 -10.27
CA GLY A 195 0.54 -15.60 -11.29
C GLY A 195 0.70 -14.19 -10.73
N ILE A 196 1.14 -14.06 -9.47
CA ILE A 196 1.34 -12.78 -8.80
C ILE A 196 2.85 -12.50 -8.73
N ASP A 197 3.28 -11.45 -9.44
CA ASP A 197 4.67 -11.00 -9.41
C ASP A 197 4.97 -10.19 -8.14
N SER A 198 6.13 -10.42 -7.53
CA SER A 198 6.58 -9.66 -6.35
C SER A 198 8.10 -9.55 -6.27
N ILE A 199 8.56 -8.49 -5.61
CA ILE A 199 9.97 -8.17 -5.36
C ILE A 199 10.25 -8.25 -3.86
N VAL A 200 11.34 -8.92 -3.48
CA VAL A 200 11.80 -8.98 -2.09
C VAL A 200 12.57 -7.70 -1.75
N VAL A 201 12.18 -7.04 -0.67
CA VAL A 201 12.81 -5.81 -0.17
C VAL A 201 13.22 -6.02 1.28
N LYS A 202 14.47 -5.67 1.62
CA LYS A 202 14.94 -5.64 3.00
C LYS A 202 14.52 -4.31 3.64
N ARG A 203 13.87 -4.37 4.80
CA ARG A 203 13.45 -3.23 5.61
C ARG A 203 14.51 -2.90 6.67
#